data_AF-A0A2K3YGM3-F1
#
_entry.id   AF-A0A2K3YGM3-F1
#
_cell.length_a   1.000
_cell.length_b   1.000
_cell.length_c   1.000
_cell.angle_alpha   90.00
_cell.angle_beta   90.00
_cell.angle_gamma   90.00
#
_symmetry.space_group_name_H-M   'P 1'
#
loop_
_entity.id
_entity.type
_entity.pdbx_description
1 polymer ?
#
loop_
_entity_poly.entity_id
_entity_poly.type
_entity_poly.pdbx_seq_one_letter_code
_entity_poly.pdbx_strand_id
1 'polypeptide(L)'
;MTEKEYQQRNRFRLYVVALPYLIFGVIVALVVMFAPQTIWLVTLFGVFMIYNILAMFVAFLFKYGKETLYLLFLSACMIAAFAFFVNMLFAPH
;
A
#
# COMPACT_ATOMS: atom_id res chain seq x y z
N MET A 1 16.54 -23.81 5.35
CA MET A 1 16.17 -22.52 5.96
C MET A 1 16.38 -22.65 7.44
N THR A 2 17.35 -21.93 7.96
CA THR A 2 17.67 -21.92 9.40
C THR A 2 16.59 -21.11 10.12
N GLU A 3 16.23 -21.46 11.36
CA GLU A 3 15.14 -20.83 12.12
C GLU A 3 15.24 -19.30 12.20
N LYS A 4 16.47 -18.77 12.19
CA LYS A 4 16.79 -17.35 12.14
C LYS A 4 16.36 -16.66 10.83
N GLU A 5 16.50 -17.32 9.68
CA GLU A 5 16.09 -16.80 8.37
C GLU A 5 14.56 -16.73 8.25
N TYR A 6 13.87 -17.70 8.84
CA TYR A 6 12.41 -17.72 8.88
C TYR A 6 11.85 -16.57 9.74
N GLN A 7 12.44 -16.36 10.93
CA GLN A 7 12.11 -15.25 11.83
C GLN A 7 12.33 -13.88 11.18
N GLN A 8 13.47 -13.70 10.50
CA GLN A 8 13.83 -12.43 9.85
C GLN A 8 12.88 -12.10 8.69
N ARG A 9 12.50 -13.10 7.91
CA ARG A 9 11.54 -12.97 6.81
C ARG A 9 10.10 -12.73 7.31
N ASN A 10 9.73 -13.32 8.45
CA ASN A 10 8.44 -13.07 9.09
C ASN A 10 8.34 -11.64 9.68
N ARG A 11 9.44 -11.15 10.27
CA ARG A 11 9.53 -9.75 10.74
C ARG A 11 9.40 -8.77 9.58
N PHE A 12 10.06 -9.04 8.45
CA PHE A 12 9.93 -8.21 7.25
C PHE A 12 8.46 -8.15 6.77
N ARG A 13 7.76 -9.29 6.72
CA ARG A 13 6.32 -9.35 6.39
C ARG A 13 5.47 -8.45 7.29
N LEU A 14 5.63 -8.58 8.60
CA LEU A 14 4.78 -7.86 9.55
C LEU A 14 5.07 -6.35 9.54
N TYR A 15 6.35 -5.96 9.57
CA TYR A 15 6.72 -4.56 9.74
C TYR A 15 6.74 -3.75 8.43
N VAL A 16 7.06 -4.39 7.30
CA VAL A 16 7.19 -3.70 5.99
C VAL A 16 5.92 -3.83 5.15
N VAL A 17 5.15 -4.90 5.33
CA VAL A 17 3.91 -5.11 4.57
C VAL A 17 2.69 -4.89 5.44
N ALA A 18 2.49 -5.64 6.52
CA ALA A 18 1.22 -5.57 7.25
C ALA A 18 0.99 -4.26 8.00
N LEU A 19 1.97 -3.80 8.79
CA LEU A 19 1.86 -2.61 9.64
C LEU A 19 1.54 -1.31 8.86
N PRO A 20 2.28 -0.95 7.79
CA PRO A 20 1.99 0.28 7.04
C PRO A 20 0.62 0.26 6.36
N TYR A 21 0.15 -0.90 5.91
CA TYR A 21 -1.20 -1.05 5.36
C TYR A 21 -2.29 -0.88 6.42
N LEU A 22 -2.05 -1.38 7.64
CA LEU A 22 -2.97 -1.22 8.76
C LEU A 22 -3.07 0.26 9.15
N ILE A 23 -1.93 0.94 9.27
CA ILE A 23 -1.89 2.39 9.55
C ILE A 23 -2.61 3.17 8.44
N PHE A 24 -2.36 2.83 7.17
CA PHE A 24 -3.04 3.47 6.04
C PHE A 24 -4.56 3.30 6.10
N GLY A 25 -5.04 2.09 6.40
CA GLY A 25 -6.48 1.84 6.56
C GLY A 25 -7.11 2.69 7.65
N VAL A 26 -6.44 2.86 8.79
CA VAL A 26 -6.91 3.72 9.89
C VAL A 26 -6.95 5.19 9.44
N ILE A 27 -5.91 5.67 8.75
CA ILE A 27 -5.87 7.06 8.25
C ILE A 27 -7.00 7.31 7.26
N VAL A 28 -7.21 6.40 6.30
CA VAL A 28 -8.29 6.51 5.31
C VAL A 28 -9.65 6.52 6.01
N ALA A 29 -9.88 5.64 6.98
CA ALA A 29 -11.14 5.60 7.74
C ALA A 29 -11.41 6.93 8.46
N LEU A 30 -10.39 7.50 9.11
CA LEU A 30 -10.51 8.80 9.76
C LEU A 30 -10.81 9.92 8.75
N VAL A 31 -10.14 9.93 7.61
CA VAL A 31 -10.37 10.94 6.56
C VAL A 31 -11.77 10.83 6.00
N VAL A 32 -12.27 9.62 5.74
CA VAL A 32 -13.66 9.42 5.30
C VAL A 32 -14.66 9.92 6.35
N MET A 33 -14.36 9.75 7.64
CA MET A 33 -15.27 10.16 8.72
C MET A 33 -15.29 11.68 8.96
N PHE A 34 -14.14 12.36 8.87
CA PHE A 34 -14.01 13.77 9.23
C PHE A 34 -13.86 14.73 8.05
N ALA A 35 -13.37 14.27 6.90
CA ALA A 35 -13.10 15.07 5.70
C ALA A 35 -13.32 14.26 4.41
N PRO A 36 -14.57 13.88 4.08
CA PRO A 36 -14.89 12.95 2.99
C PRO A 36 -14.69 13.52 1.58
N GLN A 37 -13.97 14.63 1.43
CA GLN A 37 -13.72 15.24 0.13
C GLN A 37 -12.77 14.34 -0.66
N THR A 38 -13.15 14.03 -1.89
CA THR A 38 -12.41 13.12 -2.78
C THR A 38 -10.94 13.52 -2.96
N ILE A 39 -10.64 14.83 -2.86
CA ILE A 39 -9.27 15.35 -2.98
C ILE A 39 -8.33 14.77 -1.91
N TRP A 40 -8.79 14.61 -0.66
CA TRP A 40 -7.98 14.02 0.40
C TRP A 40 -7.69 12.54 0.16
N LEU A 41 -8.69 11.81 -0.35
CA LEU A 41 -8.52 10.40 -0.73
C LEU A 41 -7.50 10.26 -1.86
N VAL A 42 -7.59 11.08 -2.91
CA VAL A 42 -6.62 11.08 -4.00
C VAL A 42 -5.21 11.35 -3.49
N THR A 43 -5.02 12.37 -2.63
CA THR A 43 -3.69 12.69 -2.08
C THR A 43 -3.13 11.53 -1.24
N LEU A 44 -3.93 10.94 -0.34
CA LEU A 44 -3.49 9.84 0.52
C LEU A 44 -3.14 8.58 -0.28
N PHE A 45 -4.00 8.19 -1.23
CA PHE A 45 -3.73 7.07 -2.11
C PHE A 45 -2.50 7.31 -2.99
N GLY A 46 -2.29 8.54 -3.48
CA GLY A 46 -1.11 8.91 -4.25
C GLY A 46 0.19 8.76 -3.45
N VAL A 47 0.23 9.28 -2.21
CA VAL A 47 1.40 9.15 -1.33
C VAL A 47 1.66 7.67 -0.97
N PHE A 48 0.61 6.92 -0.65
CA PHE A 48 0.74 5.51 -0.28
C PHE A 48 1.12 4.61 -1.47
N MET A 49 0.78 5.01 -2.70
CA MET A 49 1.20 4.34 -3.92
C MET A 49 2.72 4.45 -4.12
N ILE A 50 3.31 5.63 -3.89
CA ILE A 50 4.78 5.82 -3.96
C ILE A 50 5.48 4.92 -2.94
N TYR A 51 4.98 4.87 -1.70
CA TYR A 51 5.49 3.96 -0.68
C TYR A 51 5.46 2.51 -1.15
N ASN A 52 4.36 2.09 -1.78
CA ASN A 52 4.20 0.72 -2.26
C ASN A 52 5.15 0.33 -3.38
N ILE A 53 5.41 1.24 -4.32
CA ILE A 53 6.40 1.03 -5.38
C ILE A 53 7.80 0.84 -4.78
N LEU A 54 8.18 1.67 -3.80
CA LEU A 54 9.46 1.55 -3.10
C LEU A 54 9.56 0.23 -2.31
N ALA A 55 8.50 -0.14 -1.57
CA ALA A 55 8.44 -1.39 -0.82
C ALA A 55 8.53 -2.62 -1.75
N MET A 56 7.87 -2.58 -2.91
CA MET A 56 7.98 -3.61 -3.93
C MET A 56 9.41 -3.71 -4.48
N PHE A 57 10.05 -2.58 -4.78
CA PHE A 57 11.42 -2.54 -5.28
C PHE A 57 12.42 -3.14 -4.27
N VAL A 58 12.27 -2.81 -2.99
CA VAL A 58 13.04 -3.42 -1.90
C VAL A 58 12.77 -4.92 -1.83
N ALA A 59 11.51 -5.36 -1.82
CA ALA A 59 11.18 -6.79 -1.77
C ALA A 59 11.72 -7.58 -2.98
N PHE A 60 11.77 -6.94 -4.16
CA PHE A 60 12.38 -7.50 -5.36
C PHE A 60 13.90 -7.65 -5.21
N LEU A 61 14.60 -6.62 -4.71
CA LEU A 61 16.06 -6.67 -4.46
C LEU A 61 16.45 -7.76 -3.46
N PHE A 62 15.65 -7.97 -2.41
CA PHE A 62 15.89 -9.02 -1.42
C PHE A 62 15.45 -10.44 -1.86
N LYS A 63 15.04 -10.62 -3.13
CA LYS A 63 14.61 -11.90 -3.72
C LYS A 63 13.50 -12.61 -2.93
N TYR A 64 12.62 -11.85 -2.26
CA TYR A 64 11.48 -12.41 -1.55
C TYR A 64 10.34 -12.76 -2.51
N GLY A 65 10.58 -13.64 -3.51
CA GLY A 65 9.70 -13.81 -4.67
C GLY A 65 8.20 -13.98 -4.38
N LYS A 66 7.82 -14.64 -3.27
CA LYS A 66 6.41 -14.75 -2.84
C LYS A 66 5.84 -13.44 -2.28
N GLU A 67 6.63 -12.70 -1.50
CA GLU A 67 6.24 -11.40 -0.94
C GLU A 67 6.21 -10.32 -2.02
N THR A 68 7.13 -10.38 -2.98
CA THR A 68 7.17 -9.47 -4.12
C THR A 68 5.91 -9.59 -4.96
N LEU A 69 5.40 -10.82 -5.21
CA LEU A 69 4.13 -11.04 -5.90
C LEU A 69 2.94 -10.48 -5.12
N TYR A 70 2.94 -10.63 -3.79
CA TYR A 70 1.88 -10.08 -2.93
C TYR A 70 1.88 -8.54 -2.94
N LEU A 71 3.06 -7.93 -2.84
CA LEU A 71 3.24 -6.48 -2.96
C LEU A 71 2.89 -5.97 -4.36
N LEU A 72 3.15 -6.75 -5.41
CA LEU A 72 2.76 -6.44 -6.78
C LEU A 72 1.26 -6.43 -6.97
N PHE A 73 0.57 -7.45 -6.46
CA PHE A 73 -0.88 -7.50 -6.46
C PHE A 73 -1.49 -6.32 -5.69
N LEU A 74 -1.00 -6.04 -4.49
CA LEU A 74 -1.48 -4.92 -3.69
C LEU A 74 -1.21 -3.57 -4.35
N SER A 75 -0.05 -3.40 -4.98
CA SER A 75 0.28 -2.18 -5.72
C SER A 75 -0.66 -1.99 -6.91
N ALA A 76 -0.99 -3.06 -7.64
CA ALA A 76 -1.97 -3.00 -8.72
C ALA A 76 -3.36 -2.59 -8.21
N CYS A 77 -3.81 -3.14 -7.07
CA CYS A 77 -5.05 -2.71 -6.42
C CYS A 77 -5.01 -1.23 -6.01
N MET A 78 -3.88 -0.75 -5.47
CA MET A 78 -3.72 0.65 -5.08
C MET A 78 -3.74 1.59 -6.29
N ILE A 79 -3.12 1.21 -7.40
CA ILE A 79 -3.17 1.97 -8.66
C ILE A 79 -4.60 2.03 -9.19
N ALA A 80 -5.33 0.91 -9.18
CA ALA A 80 -6.73 0.88 -9.61
C ALA A 80 -7.62 1.77 -8.73
N ALA A 81 -7.46 1.71 -7.40
CA ALA A 81 -8.18 2.55 -6.46
C ALA A 81 -7.85 4.05 -6.67
N PHE A 82 -6.57 4.39 -6.82
CA PHE A 82 -6.14 5.75 -7.12
C PHE A 82 -6.75 6.27 -8.42
N ALA A 83 -6.69 5.47 -9.49
CA ALA A 83 -7.30 5.83 -10.78
C ALA A 83 -8.81 6.05 -10.66
N PHE A 84 -9.50 5.22 -9.88
CA PHE A 84 -10.93 5.38 -9.60
C PHE A 84 -11.23 6.70 -8.88
N PHE A 85 -10.50 7.02 -7.80
CA PHE A 85 -10.72 8.27 -7.06
C PHE A 85 -10.36 9.51 -7.87
N VAL A 86 -9.30 9.44 -8.69
CA VAL A 86 -8.96 10.52 -9.63
C VAL A 86 -10.06 10.70 -10.66
N ASN A 87 -10.59 9.63 -11.24
CA ASN A 87 -11.70 9.72 -12.17
C ASN A 87 -12.94 10.33 -11.52
N MET A 88 -13.28 9.94 -10.28
CA MET A 88 -14.38 10.53 -9.52
C MET A 88 -14.16 12.02 -9.22
N LEU A 89 -12.92 12.45 -8.98
CA LEU A 89 -12.59 13.85 -8.72
C LEU A 89 -12.77 14.74 -9.96
N PHE A 90 -12.45 14.22 -11.15
CA PHE A 90 -12.52 14.97 -12.42
C PHE A 90 -13.76 14.65 -13.26
N ALA A 91 -14.60 13.72 -12.82
CA ALA A 91 -15.86 13.42 -13.51
C ALA A 91 -16.75 14.68 -13.49
N PRO A 92 -17.26 15.12 -14.65
CA PRO A 92 -18.19 16.24 -14.69
C PRO A 92 -19.46 15.86 -13.93
N HIS A 93 -19.77 16.62 -12.88
CA HIS A 93 -21.03 16.54 -12.14
C HIS A 93 -22.17 17.24 -12.86
#